data_AF-A0A134C1E7-F1
#
_entry.id   AF-A0A134C1E7-F1
#
_cell.length_a   1.000
_cell.length_b   1.000
_cell.length_c   1.000
_cell.angle_alpha   90.00
_cell.angle_beta   90.00
_cell.angle_gamma   90.00
#
_symmetry.space_group_name_H-M   'P 1'
#
loop_
_entity.id
_entity.type
_entity.pdbx_description
1 polymer ?
#
loop_
_entity_poly.entity_id
_entity_poly.type
_entity_poly.pdbx_seq_one_letter_code
_entity_poly.pdbx_strand_id
1 'polypeptide(L)'
;MRFPFKFILGLVAAVLLMLAVRAYAFTVYTVTDSALRPMLKTGDRVMVDRFIHRKLKPGAMVVFHQQGTIIGRVEALPGDTITLRGTHYLVPTRCCQRCQSADCKLYLVNTGKDRRLVYQHQMVGQAFRLFYLPW
;
A
#
# COMPACT_ATOMS: atom_id res chain seq x y z
N MET A 1 52.23 7.24 -10.63
CA MET A 1 50.84 7.67 -10.83
C MET A 1 49.98 7.10 -9.71
N ARG A 2 49.71 7.87 -8.65
CA ARG A 2 48.86 7.42 -7.52
C ARG A 2 47.41 7.66 -7.92
N PHE A 3 46.80 6.64 -8.51
CA PHE A 3 45.39 6.65 -8.87
C PHE A 3 44.57 7.18 -7.68
N PRO A 4 43.61 8.09 -7.90
CA PRO A 4 42.76 8.63 -6.85
C PRO A 4 41.72 7.57 -6.47
N PHE A 5 42.17 6.40 -6.02
CA PHE A 5 41.36 5.23 -5.70
C PHE A 5 40.32 5.56 -4.62
N LYS A 6 40.66 6.51 -3.75
CA LYS A 6 39.75 7.08 -2.74
C LYS A 6 38.59 7.86 -3.38
N PHE A 7 38.82 8.59 -4.48
CA PHE A 7 37.76 9.31 -5.19
C PHE A 7 36.88 8.35 -6.00
N ILE A 8 37.47 7.35 -6.64
CA ILE A 8 36.71 6.32 -7.37
C ILE A 8 35.82 5.53 -6.41
N LEU A 9 36.36 5.12 -5.25
CA LEU A 9 35.60 4.40 -4.23
C LEU A 9 34.46 5.26 -3.66
N GLY A 10 34.70 6.54 -3.40
CA GLY A 10 33.67 7.49 -2.96
C GLY A 10 32.56 7.69 -4.01
N LEU A 11 32.93 7.81 -5.28
CA LEU A 11 31.98 7.96 -6.39
C LEU A 11 31.13 6.69 -6.56
N VAL A 12 31.74 5.50 -6.50
CA VAL A 12 31.01 4.23 -6.55
C VAL A 12 30.08 4.08 -5.35
N ALA A 13 30.52 4.43 -4.14
CA ALA A 13 29.67 4.39 -2.94
C ALA A 13 28.49 5.36 -3.05
N ALA A 14 28.70 6.59 -3.55
CA ALA A 14 27.64 7.56 -3.77
C ALA A 14 26.64 7.10 -4.84
N VAL A 15 27.12 6.51 -5.94
CA VAL A 15 26.26 5.94 -7.00
C VAL A 15 25.48 4.74 -6.47
N LEU A 16 26.11 3.84 -5.71
CA LEU A 16 25.44 2.71 -5.07
C LEU A 16 24.39 3.19 -4.06
N LEU A 17 24.70 4.21 -3.26
CA LEU A 17 23.75 4.79 -2.32
C LEU A 17 22.58 5.45 -3.05
N MET A 18 22.83 6.21 -4.11
CA MET A 18 21.77 6.75 -4.97
C MET A 18 20.94 5.65 -5.61
N LEU A 19 21.55 4.58 -6.11
CA LEU A 19 20.84 3.44 -6.70
C LEU A 19 20.04 2.66 -5.65
N ALA A 20 20.55 2.54 -4.42
CA ALA A 20 19.87 1.89 -3.31
C ALA A 20 18.69 2.76 -2.84
N VAL A 21 18.87 4.07 -2.68
CA VAL A 21 17.78 5.01 -2.37
C VAL A 21 16.77 5.03 -3.51
N ARG A 22 17.22 4.99 -4.77
CA ARG A 22 16.32 4.89 -5.92
C ARG A 22 15.61 3.54 -5.94
N ALA A 23 16.28 2.43 -5.66
CA ALA A 23 15.64 1.12 -5.59
C ALA A 23 14.68 1.02 -4.40
N TYR A 24 14.98 1.65 -3.27
CA TYR A 24 14.21 1.59 -2.03
C TYR A 24 13.06 2.60 -2.00
N ALA A 25 13.30 3.87 -2.31
CA ALA A 25 12.24 4.88 -2.48
C ALA A 25 11.34 4.56 -3.68
N PHE A 26 11.90 3.91 -4.71
CA PHE A 26 11.13 3.32 -5.82
C PHE A 26 10.94 1.81 -5.68
N THR A 27 10.88 1.26 -4.46
CA THR A 27 10.00 0.09 -4.20
C THR A 27 8.52 0.52 -4.21
N VAL A 28 8.20 1.48 -5.08
CA VAL A 28 6.96 1.52 -5.82
C VAL A 28 6.89 0.18 -6.51
N TYR A 29 6.09 -0.72 -5.96
CA TYR A 29 5.67 -1.94 -6.65
C TYR A 29 5.29 -1.54 -8.07
N THR A 30 6.18 -1.79 -9.04
CA THR A 30 5.75 -1.90 -10.43
C THR A 30 4.75 -3.04 -10.37
N VAL A 31 3.46 -2.68 -10.41
CA VAL A 31 2.38 -3.65 -10.46
C VAL A 31 2.48 -4.32 -11.81
N THR A 32 3.37 -5.31 -11.89
CA THR A 32 3.59 -6.19 -13.04
C THR A 32 2.51 -7.26 -13.14
N ASP A 33 1.29 -6.96 -12.69
CA ASP A 33 0.15 -7.80 -13.00
C ASP A 33 -1.05 -6.93 -13.33
N SER A 34 -1.32 -6.93 -14.63
CA SER A 34 -2.57 -6.77 -15.39
C SER A 34 -3.96 -6.76 -14.70
N ALA A 35 -4.07 -6.89 -13.37
CA ALA A 35 -5.32 -6.93 -12.60
C ALA A 35 -5.90 -5.54 -12.23
N LEU A 36 -5.22 -4.43 -12.56
CA LEU A 36 -5.63 -3.04 -12.23
C LEU A 36 -6.75 -2.45 -13.11
N ARG A 37 -7.42 -3.24 -13.97
CA ARG A 37 -8.53 -2.74 -14.79
C ARG A 37 -9.81 -2.67 -13.94
N PRO A 38 -10.22 -1.48 -13.43
CA PRO A 38 -10.70 -0.43 -14.33
C PRO A 38 -10.46 1.02 -13.87
N MET A 39 -9.71 1.31 -12.79
CA MET A 39 -9.66 2.67 -12.21
C MET A 39 -8.33 3.41 -12.36
N LEU A 40 -7.25 2.74 -12.76
CA LEU A 40 -5.96 3.39 -13.04
C LEU A 40 -5.54 3.12 -14.48
N LYS A 41 -5.32 4.19 -15.25
CA LYS A 41 -4.69 4.11 -16.57
C LYS A 41 -3.23 3.65 -16.39
N THR A 42 -2.80 2.76 -17.27
CA THR A 42 -1.43 2.27 -17.39
C THR A 42 -0.43 3.44 -17.33
N GLY A 43 0.48 3.45 -16.35
CA GLY A 43 1.52 4.48 -16.22
C GLY A 43 1.52 5.26 -14.90
N ASP A 44 0.51 5.10 -14.05
CA ASP A 44 0.43 5.82 -12.77
C ASP A 44 1.40 5.21 -11.73
N ARG A 45 2.26 6.04 -11.14
CA ARG A 45 3.22 5.64 -10.10
C ARG A 45 2.61 5.88 -8.73
N VAL A 46 2.27 4.80 -8.02
CA VAL A 46 1.72 4.88 -6.66
C VAL A 46 2.85 4.71 -5.65
N MET A 47 3.09 5.73 -4.84
CA MET A 47 4.02 5.62 -3.71
C MET A 47 3.30 4.95 -2.56
N VAL A 48 3.82 3.80 -2.14
CA VAL A 48 3.27 3.02 -1.02
C VAL A 48 4.13 3.32 0.20
N ASP A 49 3.51 3.95 1.19
CA ASP A 49 4.11 4.09 2.49
C ASP A 49 3.88 2.79 3.28
N ARG A 50 4.97 2.05 3.54
CA ARG A 50 4.95 0.76 4.26
C ARG A 50 4.68 0.91 5.77
N PHE A 51 4.51 2.12 6.29
CA PHE A 51 4.20 2.39 7.71
C PHE A 51 2.70 2.19 8.03
N ILE A 52 2.20 0.95 7.92
CA ILE A 52 0.82 0.56 8.30
C ILE A 52 0.56 0.66 9.81
N HIS A 53 1.62 0.68 10.62
CA HIS A 53 1.49 0.83 12.07
C HIS A 53 0.95 2.20 12.51
N ARG A 54 0.91 3.20 11.62
CA ARG A 54 0.17 4.44 11.89
C ARG A 54 -1.32 4.21 11.64
N LYS A 55 -2.16 4.64 12.59
CA LYS A 55 -3.62 4.56 12.52
C LYS A 55 -4.12 4.97 11.12
N LEU A 56 -4.59 3.99 10.33
CA LEU A 56 -5.29 4.24 9.08
C LEU A 56 -6.50 5.14 9.39
N LYS A 57 -6.83 6.04 8.46
CA LYS A 57 -8.03 6.87 8.58
C LYS A 57 -9.09 6.37 7.60
N PRO A 58 -10.39 6.48 7.92
CA PRO A 58 -11.43 6.31 6.92
C PRO A 58 -11.16 7.24 5.74
N GLY A 59 -11.31 6.74 4.51
CA GLY A 59 -11.04 7.45 3.27
C GLY A 59 -9.60 7.35 2.74
N ALA A 60 -8.67 6.75 3.50
CA ALA A 60 -7.31 6.51 3.02
C ALA A 60 -7.28 5.50 1.86
N MET A 61 -6.42 5.72 0.87
CA MET A 61 -6.13 4.71 -0.15
C MET A 61 -5.09 3.73 0.39
N VAL A 62 -5.34 2.44 0.20
CA VAL A 62 -4.46 1.36 0.65
C VAL A 62 -4.20 0.40 -0.48
N VAL A 63 -2.98 -0.11 -0.51
CA VAL A 63 -2.59 -1.20 -1.42
C VAL A 63 -2.56 -2.49 -0.61
N PHE A 64 -3.20 -3.52 -1.13
CA PHE A 64 -3.20 -4.84 -0.52
C PHE A 64 -3.02 -5.92 -1.58
N HIS A 65 -2.50 -7.07 -1.15
CA HIS A 65 -2.25 -8.19 -2.05
C HIS A 65 -3.35 -9.25 -1.88
N GLN A 66 -4.21 -9.37 -2.89
CA GLN A 66 -5.27 -10.38 -2.93
C GLN A 66 -5.46 -10.81 -4.39
N GLN A 67 -4.85 -11.93 -4.78
CA GLN A 67 -4.80 -12.41 -6.18
C GLN A 67 -4.20 -11.35 -7.14
N GLY A 68 -3.21 -10.60 -6.66
CA GLY A 68 -2.63 -9.44 -7.36
C GLY A 68 -2.58 -8.21 -6.46
N THR A 69 -1.92 -7.16 -6.95
CA THR A 69 -1.81 -5.89 -6.23
C THR A 69 -3.02 -5.03 -6.53
N ILE A 70 -3.91 -4.90 -5.56
CA ILE A 70 -5.18 -4.15 -5.68
C ILE A 70 -5.08 -2.88 -4.83
N ILE A 71 -5.65 -1.80 -5.35
CA ILE A 71 -5.76 -0.52 -4.66
C ILE A 71 -7.24 -0.31 -4.33
N GLY A 72 -7.51 0.08 -3.09
CA GLY A 72 -8.86 0.46 -2.69
C GLY A 72 -8.86 1.54 -1.62
N ARG A 73 -10.02 2.14 -1.39
CA ARG A 73 -10.26 3.14 -0.37
C ARG A 73 -10.81 2.48 0.89
N VAL A 74 -10.20 2.73 2.04
CA VAL A 74 -10.71 2.29 3.34
C VAL A 74 -12.04 3.01 3.60
N GLU A 75 -13.13 2.28 3.73
CA GLU A 75 -14.42 2.85 4.11
C GLU A 75 -14.62 2.83 5.63
N ALA A 76 -14.17 1.77 6.31
CA ALA A 76 -14.39 1.61 7.74
C ALA A 76 -13.27 0.83 8.43
N LEU A 77 -13.04 1.16 9.69
CA LEU A 77 -12.04 0.54 10.54
C LEU A 77 -12.62 -0.61 11.38
N PRO A 78 -11.76 -1.50 11.90
CA PRO A 78 -12.19 -2.52 12.84
C PRO A 78 -12.85 -1.89 14.07
N GLY A 79 -14.10 -2.24 14.32
CA GLY A 79 -14.93 -1.68 15.40
C GLY A 79 -15.90 -0.58 14.97
N ASP A 80 -15.79 -0.07 13.74
CA ASP A 80 -16.74 0.90 13.21
C ASP A 80 -18.05 0.23 12.76
N THR A 81 -19.15 0.98 12.80
CA THR A 81 -20.44 0.57 12.29
C THR A 81 -20.71 1.26 10.95
N ILE A 82 -21.03 0.46 9.92
CA ILE A 82 -21.39 0.94 8.60
C ILE A 82 -22.88 0.75 8.35
N THR A 83 -23.50 1.65 7.59
CA THR A 83 -24.88 1.49 7.16
C THR A 83 -24.92 1.09 5.68
N LEU A 84 -25.46 -0.09 5.42
CA LEU A 84 -25.64 -0.67 4.09
C LEU A 84 -27.13 -0.92 3.88
N ARG A 85 -27.73 -0.20 2.91
CA ARG A 85 -29.15 -0.38 2.53
C ARG A 85 -30.14 -0.31 3.72
N GLY A 86 -29.87 0.59 4.66
CA GLY A 86 -30.69 0.78 5.87
C GLY A 86 -30.37 -0.18 7.02
N THR A 87 -29.47 -1.15 6.83
CA THR A 87 -29.02 -2.07 7.88
C THR A 87 -27.65 -1.67 8.40
N HIS A 88 -27.49 -1.69 9.72
CA HIS A 88 -26.23 -1.41 10.40
C HIS A 88 -25.41 -2.70 10.52
N TYR A 89 -24.15 -2.64 10.08
CA TYR A 89 -23.19 -3.73 10.20
C TYR A 89 -21.98 -3.27 10.99
N LEU A 90 -21.47 -4.12 11.88
CA LEU A 90 -20.24 -3.86 12.62
C LEU A 90 -19.05 -4.47 11.88
N VAL A 91 -17.99 -3.70 11.68
CA VAL A 91 -16.75 -4.22 11.14
C VAL A 91 -16.01 -4.99 12.24
N PRO A 92 -15.70 -6.27 12.04
CA PRO A 92 -15.12 -7.11 13.09
C PRO A 92 -13.72 -6.63 13.47
N THR A 93 -13.47 -6.48 14.78
CA THR A 93 -12.16 -6.10 15.33
C THR A 93 -11.15 -7.24 15.32
N ARG A 94 -11.63 -8.49 15.23
CA ARG A 94 -10.83 -9.72 15.23
C ARG A 94 -11.23 -10.62 14.07
N CYS A 95 -10.24 -11.22 13.42
CA CYS A 95 -10.42 -12.21 12.35
C CYS A 95 -11.15 -13.48 12.80
N CYS A 96 -10.71 -14.06 13.91
CA CYS A 96 -11.26 -15.31 14.41
C CYS A 96 -10.93 -15.47 15.89
N GLN A 97 -11.72 -16.27 16.60
CA GLN A 97 -11.45 -16.57 18.01
C GLN A 97 -10.21 -17.48 18.20
N ARG A 98 -9.70 -18.09 17.13
CA ARG A 98 -8.60 -19.07 17.17
C ARG A 98 -7.23 -18.46 16.91
N CYS A 99 -7.16 -17.25 16.34
CA CYS A 99 -5.88 -16.54 16.20
C CYS A 99 -5.53 -15.83 17.51
N GLN A 100 -4.34 -16.11 18.04
CA GLN A 100 -3.74 -15.38 19.17
C GLN A 100 -2.99 -14.10 18.73
N SER A 101 -3.09 -13.72 17.46
CA SER A 101 -2.45 -12.51 16.93
C SER A 101 -3.22 -11.26 17.38
N ALA A 102 -2.53 -10.38 18.12
CA ALA A 102 -3.03 -9.06 18.51
C ALA A 102 -3.16 -8.10 17.30
N ASP A 103 -2.52 -8.44 16.17
CA ASP A 103 -2.46 -7.62 14.95
C ASP A 103 -3.42 -8.09 13.86
N CYS A 104 -4.30 -9.06 14.15
CA CYS A 104 -5.26 -9.59 13.17
C CYS A 104 -6.53 -8.73 13.09
N LYS A 105 -6.38 -7.51 12.55
CA LYS A 105 -7.45 -6.54 12.36
C LYS A 105 -8.00 -6.58 10.92
N LEU A 106 -9.31 -6.35 10.77
CA LEU A 106 -9.98 -6.32 9.46
C LEU A 106 -10.44 -4.92 9.15
N TYR A 107 -10.18 -4.49 7.92
CA TYR A 107 -10.61 -3.21 7.41
C TYR A 107 -11.56 -3.44 6.25
N LEU A 108 -12.60 -2.61 6.16
CA LEU A 108 -13.47 -2.62 4.99
C LEU A 108 -12.89 -1.68 3.94
N VAL A 109 -12.60 -2.22 2.77
CA VAL A 109 -12.00 -1.50 1.66
C VAL A 109 -12.92 -1.57 0.44
N ASN A 110 -13.17 -0.43 -0.18
CA ASN A 110 -13.92 -0.29 -1.42
C ASN A 110 -12.95 -0.12 -2.59
N THR A 111 -13.01 -1.04 -3.56
CA THR A 111 -12.16 -1.05 -4.77
C THR A 111 -12.78 -0.24 -5.92
N GLY A 112 -13.96 0.35 -5.72
CA GLY A 112 -14.78 1.00 -6.75
C GLY A 112 -15.72 0.04 -7.47
N LYS A 113 -15.38 -1.24 -7.58
CA LYS A 113 -16.28 -2.29 -8.09
C LYS A 113 -17.06 -2.96 -6.97
N ASP A 114 -16.38 -3.22 -5.86
CA ASP A 114 -16.89 -4.04 -4.77
C ASP A 114 -16.25 -3.64 -3.43
N ARG A 115 -16.93 -4.02 -2.36
CA ARG A 115 -16.47 -3.84 -0.98
C ARG A 115 -15.93 -5.16 -0.47
N ARG A 116 -14.71 -5.16 0.05
CA ARG A 116 -14.03 -6.35 0.57
C ARG A 116 -13.47 -6.10 1.94
N LEU A 117 -13.51 -7.14 2.77
CA LEU A 117 -12.78 -7.15 4.03
C LEU A 117 -11.35 -7.58 3.76
N VAL A 118 -10.40 -6.74 4.15
CA VAL A 118 -8.96 -6.96 3.94
C VAL A 118 -8.28 -7.05 5.30
N TYR A 119 -7.44 -8.07 5.47
CA TYR A 119 -6.66 -8.22 6.69
C TYR A 119 -5.50 -7.24 6.74
N GLN A 120 -5.19 -6.72 7.93
CA GLN A 120 -4.07 -5.80 8.12
C GLN A 120 -2.73 -6.37 7.60
N HIS A 121 -2.49 -7.67 7.78
CA HIS A 121 -1.25 -8.32 7.35
C HIS A 121 -1.14 -8.50 5.83
N GLN A 122 -2.25 -8.35 5.09
CA GLN A 122 -2.26 -8.38 3.62
C GLN A 122 -2.10 -6.98 3.01
N MET A 123 -2.24 -5.95 3.84
CA MET A 123 -1.98 -4.59 3.42
C MET A 123 -0.48 -4.38 3.29
N VAL A 124 -0.08 -3.73 2.19
CA VAL A 124 1.31 -3.37 1.92
C VAL A 124 1.61 -1.99 2.48
N GLY A 125 0.64 -1.07 2.43
CA GLY A 125 0.83 0.29 2.87
C GLY A 125 -0.30 1.24 2.51
N GLN A 126 -0.20 2.47 3.01
CA GLN A 126 -1.04 3.58 2.55
C GLN A 126 -0.51 4.05 1.19
N ALA A 127 -1.40 4.09 0.20
CA ALA A 127 -1.10 4.66 -1.11
C ALA A 127 -1.34 6.17 -1.07
N PHE A 128 -0.36 6.93 -1.57
CA PHE A 128 -0.54 8.34 -1.88
C PHE A 128 -0.51 8.52 -3.39
N ARG A 129 -1.49 9.25 -3.92
CA ARG A 129 -1.51 9.64 -5.33
C ARG A 129 -0.47 10.74 -5.53
N LEU A 130 0.67 10.41 -6.10
CA LEU A 130 1.51 11.44 -6.72
C LEU A 130 0.83 11.87 -8.03
N PHE A 131 0.77 13.16 -8.24
CA PHE A 131 -0.01 13.84 -9.27
C PHE A 131 0.06 13.23 -10.68
N TYR A 132 -1.04 13.39 -11.42
CA TYR A 132 -1.07 13.26 -12.88
C TYR A 132 -0.22 14.40 -13.47
N LEU A 133 1.01 14.10 -13.92
CA LEU A 133 1.71 15.00 -14.83
C LEU A 133 1.18 14.73 -16.25
N PRO A 134 0.45 15.66 -16.87
CA PRO A 134 0.23 15.60 -18.31
C PRO A 134 1.59 15.89 -18.96
N TRP A 135 2.19 14.87 -19.58
CA TRP A 135 3.12 15.09 -20.68
C TRP A 135 2.37 14.79 -21.96
#